data_AF-A0A210VRI9-F1
#
_entry.id   AF-A0A210VRI9-F1
#
_cell.length_a   1.000
_cell.length_b   1.000
_cell.length_c   1.000
_cell.angle_alpha   90.00
_cell.angle_beta   90.00
_cell.angle_gamma   90.00
#
_symmetry.space_group_name_H-M   'P 1'
#
loop_
_entity.id
_entity.type
_entity.pdbx_description
1 polymer ?
#
loop_
_entity_poly.entity_id
_entity_poly.type
_entity_poly.pdbx_seq_one_letter_code
_entity_poly.pdbx_strand_id
1 'polypeptide(L)'
;MGSPTLDEVFVLTSEKRQRFWLQVRTTYVLPSFQLIRIIRSVESYSPLMRAAALRNLVCSAPYEVTRGRCYPERRRLVRAYFWV
;
A
#
# COMPACT_ATOMS: atom_id res chain seq x y z
N MET A 1 -36.61 -17.16 -17.70
CA MET A 1 -35.14 -16.93 -17.75
C MET A 1 -34.93 -15.43 -17.89
N GLY A 2 -34.94 -14.69 -16.78
CA GLY A 2 -34.69 -13.25 -16.80
C GLY A 2 -33.20 -13.00 -17.00
N SER A 3 -32.83 -12.19 -17.98
CA SER A 3 -31.45 -11.75 -18.14
C SER A 3 -31.03 -10.96 -16.90
N PRO A 4 -29.83 -11.18 -16.34
CA PRO A 4 -29.34 -10.32 -15.27
C PRO A 4 -29.21 -8.90 -15.82
N THR A 5 -29.96 -7.98 -15.24
CA THR A 5 -29.81 -6.54 -15.46
C THR A 5 -28.40 -6.14 -15.05
N LEU A 6 -27.79 -5.21 -15.79
CA LEU A 6 -26.41 -4.73 -15.60
C LEU A 6 -26.12 -4.09 -14.22
N ASP A 7 -27.07 -4.12 -13.29
CA ASP A 7 -27.07 -3.43 -12.00
C ASP A 7 -26.49 -4.26 -10.84
N GLU A 8 -26.27 -5.56 -11.01
CA GLU A 8 -25.64 -6.39 -9.97
C GLU A 8 -24.12 -6.47 -10.15
N VAL A 9 -23.46 -5.31 -10.18
CA VAL A 9 -22.02 -5.29 -9.92
C VAL A 9 -21.83 -5.66 -8.46
N PHE A 10 -21.57 -6.93 -8.18
CA PHE A 10 -21.16 -7.38 -6.86
C PHE A 10 -19.85 -6.69 -6.50
N VAL A 11 -19.96 -5.58 -5.77
CA VAL A 11 -18.83 -4.86 -5.22
C VAL A 11 -18.22 -5.72 -4.12
N LEU A 12 -17.26 -6.56 -4.48
CA LEU A 12 -16.60 -7.54 -3.58
C LEU A 12 -15.83 -6.89 -2.40
N THR A 13 -15.72 -5.56 -2.35
CA THR A 13 -14.92 -4.85 -1.35
C THR A 13 -15.59 -3.58 -0.84
N SER A 14 -15.56 -3.36 0.48
CA SER A 14 -16.10 -2.14 1.10
C SER A 14 -15.43 -0.87 0.56
N GLU A 15 -16.14 0.27 0.60
CA GLU A 15 -15.60 1.56 0.16
C GLU A 15 -14.25 1.90 0.81
N LYS A 16 -14.10 1.60 2.11
CA LYS A 16 -12.83 1.81 2.84
C LYS A 16 -11.68 1.05 2.19
N ARG A 17 -11.93 -0.20 1.79
CA ARG A 17 -10.94 -1.05 1.11
C ARG A 17 -10.64 -0.51 -0.28
N GLN A 18 -11.65 -0.06 -1.02
CA GLN A 18 -11.46 0.55 -2.34
C GLN A 18 -10.59 1.81 -2.27
N ARG A 19 -10.90 2.74 -1.34
CA ARG A 19 -10.12 3.96 -1.13
C ARG A 19 -8.67 3.65 -0.78
N PHE A 20 -8.42 2.64 0.06
CA PHE A 20 -7.06 2.20 0.36
C PHE A 20 -6.33 1.70 -0.89
N TRP A 21 -6.96 0.83 -1.68
CA TRP A 21 -6.35 0.29 -2.90
C TRP A 21 -6.11 1.35 -3.97
N LEU A 22 -6.96 2.38 -4.03
CA LEU A 22 -6.70 3.54 -4.87
C LEU A 22 -5.39 4.23 -4.46
N GLN A 23 -5.18 4.49 -3.17
CA GLN A 23 -3.91 5.08 -2.67
C GLN A 23 -2.70 4.18 -2.94
N VAL A 24 -2.86 2.86 -2.82
CA VAL A 24 -1.81 1.90 -3.19
C VAL A 24 -1.45 2.03 -4.66
N ARG A 25 -2.45 2.13 -5.56
CA ARG A 25 -2.21 2.32 -7.01
C ARG A 25 -1.55 3.66 -7.30
N THR A 26 -2.02 4.75 -6.70
CA THR A 26 -1.45 6.10 -6.87
C THR A 26 0.02 6.16 -6.49
N THR A 27 0.43 5.42 -5.46
CA THR A 27 1.82 5.40 -4.98
C THR A 27 2.68 4.29 -5.58
N TYR A 28 2.12 3.36 -6.36
CA TYR A 28 2.84 2.17 -6.86
C TYR A 28 3.97 2.50 -7.82
N VAL A 29 3.80 3.55 -8.63
CA VAL A 29 4.77 3.99 -9.65
C VAL A 29 5.91 4.82 -9.07
N LEU A 30 5.87 5.13 -7.78
CA LEU A 30 6.84 6.03 -7.16
C LEU A 30 8.12 5.27 -6.79
N PRO A 31 9.30 5.86 -7.02
CA PRO A 31 10.56 5.28 -6.58
C PRO A 31 10.67 5.31 -5.04
N SER A 32 11.50 4.43 -4.48
CA SER A 32 11.60 4.24 -3.01
C SER A 32 11.87 5.54 -2.23
N PHE A 33 12.66 6.47 -2.78
CA PHE A 33 12.93 7.75 -2.11
C PHE A 33 11.68 8.64 -1.96
N GLN A 34 10.78 8.64 -2.96
CA GLN A 34 9.51 9.36 -2.88
C GLN A 34 8.57 8.69 -1.86
N LEU A 35 8.54 7.36 -1.84
CA LEU A 35 7.75 6.60 -0.85
C LEU A 35 8.19 6.93 0.57
N ILE A 36 9.51 6.93 0.83
CA ILE A 36 10.08 7.30 2.13
C ILE A 36 9.70 8.73 2.52
N ARG A 37 9.77 9.68 1.57
CA ARG A 37 9.35 11.07 1.80
C ARG A 37 7.88 11.17 2.21
N ILE A 38 6.99 10.46 1.53
CA ILE A 38 5.55 10.43 1.88
C ILE A 38 5.36 9.85 3.28
N ILE A 39 6.00 8.73 3.60
CA ILE A 39 5.83 8.06 4.91
C ILE A 39 6.25 8.97 6.08
N ARG A 40 7.32 9.76 5.90
CA ARG A 40 7.85 10.67 6.92
C ARG A 40 7.08 11.99 7.05
N SER A 41 6.42 12.45 5.99
CA SER A 41 5.72 13.75 5.98
C SER A 41 4.33 13.64 6.63
N VAL A 42 4.32 13.51 7.96
CA VAL A 42 3.12 13.24 8.78
C VAL A 42 2.03 14.29 8.57
N GLU A 43 2.40 15.57 8.52
CA GLU A 43 1.48 16.70 8.42
C GLU A 43 0.94 16.91 7.01
N SER A 44 1.62 16.37 5.98
CA SER A 44 1.29 16.64 4.58
C SER A 44 0.44 15.56 3.93
N TYR A 45 0.40 14.35 4.50
CA TYR A 45 -0.28 13.21 3.89
C TYR A 45 -1.16 12.46 4.88
N SER A 46 -2.33 12.04 4.39
CA SER A 46 -3.25 11.23 5.18
C SER A 46 -2.61 9.92 5.66
N PRO A 47 -3.03 9.39 6.83
CA PRO A 47 -2.56 8.10 7.32
C PRO A 47 -2.74 6.96 6.30
N LEU A 48 -3.80 7.02 5.49
CA LEU A 48 -4.10 6.03 4.46
C LEU A 48 -3.06 6.04 3.33
N MET A 49 -2.69 7.22 2.86
CA MET A 49 -1.66 7.38 1.81
C MET A 49 -0.28 6.97 2.32
N ARG A 50 0.06 7.32 3.57
CA ARG A 50 1.30 6.88 4.22
C ARG A 50 1.37 5.36 4.38
N ALA A 51 0.25 4.73 4.76
CA ALA A 51 0.17 3.27 4.85
C ALA A 51 0.30 2.59 3.47
N ALA A 52 -0.29 3.17 2.42
CA ALA A 52 -0.14 2.71 1.05
C ALA A 52 1.31 2.83 0.55
N ALA A 53 1.97 3.96 0.81
CA ALA A 53 3.38 4.16 0.48
C ALA A 53 4.29 3.17 1.22
N LEU A 54 4.05 2.93 2.51
CA LEU A 54 4.79 1.92 3.28
C LEU A 54 4.57 0.52 2.70
N ARG A 55 3.36 0.16 2.28
CA ARG A 55 3.09 -1.12 1.63
C ARG A 55 3.93 -1.28 0.37
N ASN A 56 3.93 -0.29 -0.51
CA ASN A 56 4.71 -0.35 -1.76
C ASN A 56 6.22 -0.38 -1.49
N LEU A 57 6.70 0.33 -0.48
CA LEU A 57 8.10 0.26 -0.05
C LEU A 57 8.46 -1.15 0.45
N VAL A 58 7.58 -1.79 1.23
CA VAL A 58 7.79 -3.17 1.70
C VAL A 58 7.80 -4.18 0.55
N CYS A 59 6.90 -4.00 -0.42
CA CYS A 59 6.81 -4.87 -1.59
C CYS A 59 8.03 -4.75 -2.52
N SER A 60 8.59 -3.55 -2.66
CA SER A 60 9.77 -3.28 -3.50
C SER A 60 11.11 -3.47 -2.79
N ALA A 61 11.12 -3.62 -1.47
CA ALA A 61 12.34 -3.80 -0.70
C ALA A 61 13.10 -5.08 -1.13
N PRO A 62 14.43 -5.02 -1.23
CA PRO A 62 15.22 -6.11 -1.76
C PRO A 62 15.32 -7.28 -0.77
N TYR A 63 15.77 -8.44 -1.24
CA TYR A 63 15.81 -9.67 -0.45
C TYR A 63 16.71 -9.54 0.78
N GLU A 64 17.82 -8.81 0.67
CA GLU A 64 18.79 -8.56 1.73
C GLU A 64 18.15 -7.86 2.94
N VAL A 65 17.16 -6.99 2.68
CA VAL A 65 16.39 -6.30 3.72
C VAL A 65 15.25 -7.18 4.25
N THR A 66 14.53 -7.85 3.36
CA THR A 66 13.30 -8.59 3.72
C THR A 66 13.54 -10.01 4.25
N ARG A 67 14.70 -10.60 3.93
CA ARG A 67 15.16 -11.94 4.32
C ARG A 67 14.15 -13.07 4.06
N GLY A 68 13.35 -12.93 3.00
CA GLY A 68 12.29 -13.88 2.65
C GLY A 68 11.17 -14.04 3.69
N ARG A 69 11.05 -13.11 4.65
CA ARG A 69 10.10 -13.19 5.75
C ARG A 69 8.66 -12.95 5.32
N CYS A 70 7.70 -13.28 6.19
CA CYS A 70 6.29 -12.98 5.93
C CYS A 70 6.03 -11.46 5.98
N TYR A 71 4.92 -10.99 5.39
CA TYR A 71 4.67 -9.55 5.23
C TYR A 71 4.74 -8.74 6.55
N PRO A 72 4.16 -9.17 7.69
CA PRO A 72 4.29 -8.45 8.96
C PRO A 72 5.74 -8.24 9.41
N GLU A 73 6.59 -9.27 9.25
CA GLU A 73 8.01 -9.22 9.59
C GLU A 73 8.79 -8.36 8.58
N ARG A 74 8.53 -8.52 7.28
CA ARG A 74 9.11 -7.66 6.23
C ARG A 74 8.85 -6.20 6.53
N ARG A 75 7.61 -5.86 6.91
CA ARG A 75 7.24 -4.50 7.29
C ARG A 75 8.07 -3.98 8.44
N ARG A 76 8.33 -4.77 9.48
CA ARG A 76 9.19 -4.36 10.61
C ARG A 76 10.64 -4.14 10.16
N LEU A 77 11.20 -5.05 9.37
CA LEU A 77 12.58 -4.97 8.86
C LEU A 77 12.78 -3.74 7.96
N VAL A 78 11.84 -3.48 7.05
CA VAL A 78 11.90 -2.34 6.13
C VAL A 78 11.81 -1.02 6.88
N ARG A 79 10.95 -0.93 7.91
CA ARG A 79 10.86 0.25 8.77
C ARG A 79 12.15 0.52 9.53
N ALA A 80 12.78 -0.52 10.07
CA ALA A 80 14.07 -0.42 10.74
C ALA A 80 15.18 0.00 9.77
N TYR A 81 15.22 -0.58 8.56
CA TYR A 81 16.25 -0.29 7.57
C TYR A 81 16.17 1.13 7.01
N PHE A 82 14.97 1.59 6.63
CA PHE A 82 14.77 2.91 6.05
C PHE A 82 14.44 4.00 7.06
N TRP A 83 14.37 3.68 8.36
CA TRP A 83 14.01 4.61 9.43
C TRP A 83 12.69 5.35 9.14
N VAL A 84 11.61 4.59 8.98
CA VAL A 84 10.24 5.08 8.68
C VAL A 84 9.15 4.46 9.54
#